data_AF-A0A8H4MZC9-F1
#
_entry.id   AF-A0A8H4MZC9-F1
#
_cell.length_a   1.000
_cell.length_b   1.000
_cell.length_c   1.000
_cell.angle_alpha   90.00
_cell.angle_beta   90.00
_cell.angle_gamma   90.00
#
_symmetry.space_group_name_H-M   'P 1'
#
loop_
_entity.id
_entity.type
_entity.pdbx_description
1 polymer ?
#
loop_
_entity_poly.entity_id
_entity_poly.type
_entity_poly.pdbx_seq_one_letter_code
_entity_poly.pdbx_strand_id
1 'polypeptide(L)'
;MESDSPSDNAPFPWHIGIFDAHCHPTDTMSAVSAITSMKAKALTVMATRAQDQQLVADVADSLGLPSSDVDAWDCGERVLPCFGWHPWFSHQMYSDDLLSGKTTLDEDAKVAHYKLVLSPSPEDRAFMLALPDPRPFSDFLVQTRGFLERYPLALVGEIGLDKSFRIPQAWVPDEYESRDDSITPGGREGRGLSPHVVSMDHQKKILTAQLNLAGEMRRAVSVHGVQAHGILFETIRATWKGYEKKTMSKRERKRLGVTTEEAAEDGEEDSSPKPYPPRICLHSYSGHPASLSQYFDSSVPADIFVSFSTAINYSDRAASTTTQSIQAVPDDRILVESDLHIAGERMDKHLEDIVRVICNSKGWELEEGVTKLRSGRKSTLKKPKPIPRVRKRVQFMEMVGIKEFSSEQKPSTTLDVFSGTETLKQQPLAFYDGRFDAWTAHASSDFGRQDERVKRQEAGKPFGDKQGPLFRSRQEEDEEEALDARPGDVGEMLRALVLAGQVGGEIRRERDNATGVEWETVVLDSEHDFEAVLRYCEQLSRESGW
;
A
#
# COMPACT_ATOMS: atom_id res chain seq x y z
N MET A 1 29.35 -28.43 18.98
CA MET A 1 28.73 -29.65 18.43
C MET A 1 27.24 -29.39 18.48
N GLU A 2 26.72 -28.72 17.46
CA GLU A 2 25.28 -28.60 17.26
C GLU A 2 24.78 -30.00 16.92
N SER A 3 23.81 -30.47 17.71
CA SER A 3 23.12 -31.72 17.42
C SER A 3 22.15 -31.45 16.29
N ASP A 4 22.49 -31.84 15.08
CA ASP A 4 21.56 -31.88 13.95
C ASP A 4 20.34 -32.72 14.37
N SER A 5 19.18 -32.07 14.43
CA SER A 5 17.93 -32.74 14.73
C SER A 5 17.55 -33.62 13.52
N PRO A 6 16.99 -34.83 13.71
CA PRO A 6 16.61 -35.70 12.60
C PRO A 6 15.63 -35.05 11.59
N SER A 7 14.95 -33.97 11.97
CA SER A 7 14.00 -33.24 11.14
C SER A 7 14.66 -32.36 10.07
N ASP A 8 15.93 -31.97 10.22
CA ASP A 8 16.59 -31.07 9.25
C ASP A 8 16.98 -31.77 7.94
N ASN A 9 17.12 -33.10 7.94
CA ASN A 9 17.47 -33.89 6.74
C ASN A 9 16.27 -34.53 6.01
N ALA A 10 15.04 -34.37 6.52
CA ALA A 10 13.85 -34.91 5.85
C ALA A 10 13.52 -34.11 4.58
N PRO A 11 13.15 -34.74 3.45
CA PRO A 11 12.71 -34.02 2.25
C PRO A 11 11.53 -33.09 2.53
N PHE A 12 11.56 -31.87 2.00
CA PHE A 12 10.48 -30.91 2.23
C PHE A 12 9.24 -31.25 1.39
N PRO A 13 8.03 -31.28 1.98
CA PRO A 13 6.81 -31.71 1.29
C PRO A 13 6.17 -30.58 0.45
N TRP A 14 6.91 -30.09 -0.55
CA TRP A 14 6.45 -29.03 -1.48
C TRP A 14 5.11 -29.37 -2.17
N HIS A 15 4.83 -30.66 -2.36
CA HIS A 15 3.60 -31.16 -2.99
C HIS A 15 2.32 -30.78 -2.23
N ILE A 16 2.40 -30.50 -0.93
CA ILE A 16 1.26 -30.00 -0.13
C ILE A 16 0.92 -28.57 -0.52
N GLY A 17 1.90 -27.79 -0.99
CA GLY A 17 1.74 -26.40 -1.42
C GLY A 17 1.79 -25.40 -0.27
N ILE A 18 2.94 -24.74 -0.14
CA ILE A 18 3.18 -23.61 0.77
C ILE A 18 2.93 -22.29 0.05
N PHE A 19 2.43 -21.30 0.78
CA PHE A 19 2.15 -19.96 0.26
C PHE A 19 3.12 -18.99 0.87
N ASP A 20 3.69 -18.13 0.04
CA ASP A 20 4.39 -16.96 0.54
C ASP A 20 3.35 -15.88 0.90
N ALA A 21 3.19 -15.62 2.20
CA ALA A 21 2.24 -14.63 2.68
C ALA A 21 2.70 -13.19 2.44
N HIS A 22 3.99 -12.96 2.14
CA HIS A 22 4.57 -11.62 1.98
C HIS A 22 5.92 -11.66 1.26
N CYS A 23 6.00 -11.02 0.09
CA CYS A 23 7.25 -10.84 -0.65
C CYS A 23 7.20 -9.60 -1.56
N HIS A 24 8.37 -9.18 -2.05
CA HIS A 24 8.56 -7.97 -2.87
C HIS A 24 9.24 -8.25 -4.22
N PRO A 25 8.84 -9.26 -5.01
CA PRO A 25 9.54 -9.60 -6.26
C PRO A 25 9.56 -8.46 -7.29
N THR A 26 8.65 -7.48 -7.19
CA THR A 26 8.64 -6.29 -8.05
C THR A 26 9.74 -5.29 -7.73
N ASP A 27 10.48 -5.45 -6.63
CA ASP A 27 11.70 -4.67 -6.41
C ASP A 27 12.83 -5.10 -7.35
N THR A 28 12.76 -6.31 -7.92
CA THR A 28 13.69 -6.80 -8.95
C THR A 28 12.93 -7.41 -10.12
N MET A 29 12.40 -6.54 -11.00
CA MET A 29 11.52 -6.95 -12.11
C MET A 29 12.15 -7.99 -13.05
N SER A 30 13.47 -8.00 -13.20
CA SER A 30 14.20 -8.98 -14.03
C SER A 30 14.03 -10.43 -13.55
N ALA A 31 13.72 -10.63 -12.26
CA ALA A 31 13.55 -11.96 -11.66
C ALA A 31 12.08 -12.44 -11.62
N VAL A 32 11.11 -11.58 -11.94
CA VAL A 32 9.67 -11.89 -11.82
C VAL A 32 9.26 -13.12 -12.65
N SER A 33 9.86 -13.33 -13.81
CA SER A 33 9.59 -14.49 -14.66
C SER A 33 9.88 -15.83 -13.95
N ALA A 34 10.80 -15.83 -12.97
CA ALA A 34 11.15 -17.01 -12.20
C ALA A 34 10.00 -17.53 -11.32
N ILE A 35 9.00 -16.69 -10.99
CA ILE A 35 7.84 -17.07 -10.15
C ILE A 35 7.14 -18.33 -10.68
N THR A 36 7.01 -18.46 -12.00
CA THR A 36 6.35 -19.62 -12.64
C THR A 36 7.04 -20.95 -12.34
N SER A 37 8.36 -20.91 -12.14
CA SER A 37 9.23 -22.05 -11.86
C SER A 37 9.45 -22.33 -10.37
N MET A 38 8.97 -21.46 -9.49
CA MET A 38 9.11 -21.63 -8.04
C MET A 38 8.28 -22.81 -7.51
N LYS A 39 8.77 -23.37 -6.39
CA LYS A 39 8.11 -24.48 -5.68
C LYS A 39 6.96 -24.00 -4.80
N ALA A 40 7.01 -22.77 -4.29
CA ALA A 40 5.88 -22.14 -3.60
C ALA A 40 4.61 -22.17 -4.47
N LYS A 41 3.47 -22.48 -3.86
CA LYS A 41 2.18 -22.63 -4.56
C LYS A 41 1.66 -21.29 -5.07
N ALA A 42 1.71 -20.25 -4.23
CA ALA A 42 1.39 -18.88 -4.63
C ALA A 42 2.10 -17.86 -3.72
N LEU A 43 2.25 -16.64 -4.22
CA LEU A 43 2.98 -15.55 -3.62
C LEU A 43 2.05 -14.36 -3.42
N THR A 44 2.16 -13.71 -2.26
CA THR A 44 1.52 -12.41 -2.01
C THR A 44 2.53 -11.32 -2.27
N VAL A 45 2.30 -10.57 -3.34
CA VAL A 45 3.24 -9.56 -3.84
C VAL A 45 2.80 -8.19 -3.34
N MET A 46 3.67 -7.55 -2.56
CA MET A 46 3.37 -6.30 -1.87
C MET A 46 3.84 -5.09 -2.65
N ALA A 47 2.94 -4.15 -2.89
CA ALA A 47 3.31 -2.79 -3.27
C ALA A 47 3.62 -1.97 -2.02
N THR A 48 4.70 -1.19 -2.04
CA THR A 48 5.15 -0.41 -0.87
C THR A 48 5.17 1.10 -1.11
N ARG A 49 5.36 1.52 -2.37
CA ARG A 49 5.55 2.92 -2.80
C ARG A 49 4.87 3.20 -4.14
N ALA A 50 5.00 4.42 -4.65
CA ALA A 50 4.35 4.87 -5.89
C ALA A 50 4.67 3.96 -7.09
N GLN A 51 5.95 3.64 -7.24
CA GLN A 51 6.50 2.91 -8.40
C GLN A 51 5.98 1.48 -8.46
N ASP A 52 5.75 0.85 -7.30
CA ASP A 52 5.39 -0.57 -7.26
C ASP A 52 3.90 -0.80 -7.52
N GLN A 53 3.02 0.19 -7.30
CA GLN A 53 1.57 -0.04 -7.38
C GLN A 53 1.16 -0.59 -8.74
N GLN A 54 1.64 0.02 -9.82
CA GLN A 54 1.33 -0.43 -11.17
C GLN A 54 2.08 -1.72 -11.53
N LEU A 55 3.35 -1.85 -11.13
CA LEU A 55 4.13 -3.07 -11.38
C LEU A 55 3.46 -4.31 -10.77
N VAL A 56 2.95 -4.19 -9.54
CA VAL A 56 2.21 -5.28 -8.88
C VAL A 56 0.92 -5.60 -9.63
N ALA A 57 0.22 -4.59 -10.16
CA ALA A 57 -0.95 -4.81 -11.01
C ALA A 57 -0.59 -5.52 -12.33
N ASP A 58 0.48 -5.12 -13.00
CA ASP A 58 0.94 -5.72 -14.26
C ASP A 58 1.37 -7.20 -14.06
N VAL A 59 2.06 -7.49 -12.95
CA VAL A 59 2.40 -8.87 -12.58
C VAL A 59 1.14 -9.68 -12.26
N ALA A 60 0.14 -9.08 -11.61
CA ALA A 60 -1.14 -9.73 -11.35
C ALA A 60 -1.99 -9.93 -12.61
N ASP A 61 -1.88 -9.06 -13.61
CA ASP A 61 -2.53 -9.28 -14.91
C ASP A 61 -1.96 -10.50 -15.63
N SER A 62 -0.67 -10.78 -15.42
CA SER A 62 0.05 -11.89 -16.06
C SER A 62 -0.05 -13.21 -15.29
N LEU A 63 0.07 -13.15 -13.95
CA LEU A 63 0.23 -14.33 -13.08
C LEU A 63 -0.84 -14.41 -11.97
N GLY A 64 -1.86 -13.56 -12.02
CA GLY A 64 -2.83 -13.41 -10.95
C GLY A 64 -3.70 -14.64 -10.72
N LEU A 65 -4.12 -14.83 -9.47
CA LEU A 65 -5.03 -15.91 -9.12
C LEU A 65 -6.46 -15.62 -9.59
N PRO A 66 -7.10 -16.54 -10.35
CA PRO A 66 -8.45 -16.31 -10.87
C PRO A 66 -9.54 -16.58 -9.83
N SER A 67 -9.24 -17.44 -8.84
CA SER A 67 -10.24 -18.01 -7.96
C SER A 67 -9.70 -18.21 -6.54
N SER A 68 -10.61 -18.27 -5.57
CA SER A 68 -10.27 -18.60 -4.17
C SER A 68 -10.05 -20.10 -3.95
N ASP A 69 -10.30 -20.93 -4.97
CA ASP A 69 -10.10 -22.36 -4.89
C ASP A 69 -8.64 -22.70 -5.17
N VAL A 70 -7.88 -22.85 -4.08
CA VAL A 70 -6.45 -23.16 -4.07
C VAL A 70 -6.09 -24.42 -4.86
N ASP A 71 -7.01 -25.39 -4.89
CA ASP A 71 -6.77 -26.68 -5.54
C ASP A 71 -6.95 -26.59 -7.06
N ALA A 72 -7.54 -25.50 -7.58
CA ALA A 72 -7.76 -25.26 -9.00
C ALA A 72 -6.58 -24.54 -9.71
N TRP A 73 -5.63 -23.96 -8.97
CA TRP A 73 -4.55 -23.14 -9.55
C TRP A 73 -3.47 -23.98 -10.22
N ASP A 74 -2.95 -23.48 -11.34
CA ASP A 74 -1.83 -24.07 -12.07
C ASP A 74 -0.49 -23.33 -11.80
N CYS A 75 0.51 -23.51 -12.68
CA CYS A 75 1.81 -22.86 -12.55
C CYS A 75 1.87 -21.43 -13.11
N GLY A 76 0.88 -21.00 -13.89
CA GLY A 76 0.72 -19.64 -14.39
C GLY A 76 -0.09 -18.75 -13.44
N GLU A 77 -0.92 -19.35 -12.59
CA GLU A 77 -1.77 -18.66 -11.62
C GLU A 77 -1.14 -18.73 -10.21
N ARG A 78 -0.31 -17.75 -9.86
CA ARG A 78 0.48 -17.80 -8.61
C ARG A 78 0.51 -16.51 -7.80
N VAL A 79 -0.04 -15.39 -8.27
CA VAL A 79 0.17 -14.09 -7.63
C VAL A 79 -1.12 -13.54 -7.01
N LEU A 80 -1.02 -13.15 -5.74
CA LEU A 80 -1.98 -12.29 -5.07
C LEU A 80 -1.40 -10.88 -4.95
N PRO A 81 -1.95 -9.90 -5.69
CA PRO A 81 -1.50 -8.54 -5.52
C PRO A 81 -1.98 -7.96 -4.18
N CYS A 82 -1.12 -7.17 -3.56
CA CYS A 82 -1.40 -6.44 -2.35
C CYS A 82 -1.01 -4.98 -2.57
N PHE A 83 -1.96 -4.06 -2.35
CA PHE A 83 -1.77 -2.64 -2.64
C PHE A 83 -1.78 -1.83 -1.34
N GLY A 84 -0.77 -1.01 -1.14
CA GLY A 84 -0.59 -0.27 0.10
C GLY A 84 0.58 0.70 0.03
N TRP A 85 0.59 1.61 0.98
CA TRP A 85 1.67 2.57 1.18
C TRP A 85 2.39 2.30 2.49
N HIS A 86 3.66 1.94 2.35
CA HIS A 86 4.51 1.53 3.46
C HIS A 86 4.93 2.75 4.32
N PRO A 87 5.03 2.62 5.66
CA PRO A 87 5.42 3.71 6.55
C PRO A 87 6.73 4.41 6.17
N TRP A 88 7.68 3.70 5.55
CA TRP A 88 8.95 4.30 5.10
C TRP A 88 8.74 5.45 4.11
N PHE A 89 7.74 5.31 3.23
CA PHE A 89 7.42 6.27 2.18
C PHE A 89 6.26 7.20 2.55
N SER A 90 5.71 7.09 3.76
CA SER A 90 4.56 7.90 4.21
C SER A 90 4.81 9.41 4.21
N HIS A 91 6.08 9.85 4.23
CA HIS A 91 6.46 11.25 4.04
C HIS A 91 6.14 11.79 2.64
N GLN A 92 5.92 10.93 1.65
CA GLN A 92 5.53 11.29 0.27
C GLN A 92 4.02 11.47 0.11
N MET A 93 3.26 11.45 1.22
CA MET A 93 1.81 11.58 1.25
C MET A 93 1.40 12.74 2.13
N TYR A 94 0.40 13.50 1.71
CA TYR A 94 -0.15 14.61 2.49
C TYR A 94 -1.69 14.61 2.49
N SER A 95 -2.28 15.28 3.48
CA SER A 95 -3.73 15.41 3.63
C SER A 95 -4.26 16.55 2.76
N ASP A 96 -5.43 16.37 2.14
CA ASP A 96 -6.03 17.36 1.24
C ASP A 96 -6.29 18.73 1.88
N ASP A 97 -6.33 18.78 3.22
CA ASP A 97 -6.41 20.01 4.02
C ASP A 97 -5.30 21.02 3.64
N LEU A 98 -4.17 20.55 3.11
CA LEU A 98 -3.05 21.39 2.69
C LEU A 98 -3.22 21.99 1.28
N LEU A 99 -4.16 21.51 0.47
CA LEU A 99 -4.23 21.89 -0.94
C LEU A 99 -4.91 23.22 -1.20
N SER A 100 -5.79 23.73 -0.35
CA SER A 100 -6.59 24.96 -0.64
C SER A 100 -7.15 25.00 -2.07
N GLY A 101 -7.41 23.85 -2.71
CA GLY A 101 -7.86 23.74 -4.11
C GLY A 101 -6.78 23.73 -5.20
N LYS A 102 -5.48 23.69 -4.89
CA LYS A 102 -4.40 23.45 -5.86
C LYS A 102 -4.29 21.95 -6.19
N THR A 103 -3.71 21.61 -7.34
CA THR A 103 -3.45 20.21 -7.76
C THR A 103 -2.02 19.75 -7.48
N THR A 104 -1.09 20.70 -7.32
CA THR A 104 0.30 20.45 -6.97
C THR A 104 0.73 21.37 -5.82
N LEU A 105 1.65 20.89 -5.00
CA LEU A 105 2.29 21.71 -3.97
C LEU A 105 3.34 22.61 -4.65
N ASP A 106 3.29 23.91 -4.36
CA ASP A 106 4.41 24.79 -4.66
C ASP A 106 5.62 24.46 -3.76
N GLU A 107 6.80 24.99 -4.09
CA GLU A 107 8.03 24.71 -3.33
C GLU A 107 7.88 24.99 -1.83
N ASP A 108 7.18 26.06 -1.47
CA ASP A 108 7.02 26.47 -0.08
C ASP A 108 6.04 25.55 0.66
N ALA A 109 4.97 25.09 0.00
CA ALA A 109 4.07 24.09 0.54
C ALA A 109 4.75 22.71 0.70
N LYS A 110 5.61 22.32 -0.25
CA LYS A 110 6.45 21.11 -0.14
C LYS A 110 7.38 21.18 1.07
N VAL A 111 8.06 22.31 1.26
CA VAL A 111 8.92 22.56 2.42
C VAL A 111 8.12 22.53 3.72
N ALA A 112 6.95 23.19 3.77
CA ALA A 112 6.09 23.19 4.94
C ALA A 112 5.60 21.78 5.31
N HIS A 113 5.24 20.98 4.31
CA HIS A 113 4.87 19.57 4.49
C HIS A 113 6.01 18.78 5.13
N TYR A 114 7.23 18.83 4.57
CA TYR A 114 8.36 18.07 5.11
C TYR A 114 8.80 18.51 6.51
N LYS A 115 8.69 19.80 6.84
CA LYS A 115 8.89 20.28 8.22
C LYS A 115 7.87 19.69 9.21
N LEU A 116 6.63 19.54 8.77
CA LEU A 116 5.54 19.04 9.61
C LEU A 116 5.64 17.52 9.84
N VAL A 117 5.97 16.76 8.79
CA VAL A 117 5.89 15.28 8.84
C VAL A 117 7.19 14.60 9.23
N LEU A 118 8.33 15.29 9.23
CA LEU A 118 9.62 14.71 9.60
C LEU A 118 10.05 15.09 11.02
N SER A 119 10.73 14.16 11.69
CA SER A 119 11.25 14.31 13.05
C SER A 119 12.70 13.81 13.13
N PRO A 120 13.66 14.58 13.67
CA PRO A 120 13.54 16.01 13.97
C PRO A 120 13.16 16.82 12.72
N SER A 121 12.54 17.98 12.88
CA SER A 121 12.17 18.82 11.73
C SER A 121 13.43 19.25 10.96
N PRO A 122 13.50 19.07 9.63
CA PRO A 122 14.60 19.58 8.83
C PRO A 122 14.62 21.12 8.79
N GLU A 123 15.81 21.69 8.91
CA GLU A 123 16.03 23.14 8.76
C GLU A 123 16.50 23.50 7.33
N ASP A 124 17.19 22.57 6.66
CA ASP A 124 17.75 22.78 5.33
C ASP A 124 16.67 22.73 4.24
N ARG A 125 16.43 23.88 3.59
CA ARG A 125 15.52 24.03 2.45
C ARG A 125 15.95 23.18 1.26
N ALA A 126 17.25 23.09 0.97
CA ALA A 126 17.75 22.35 -0.18
C ALA A 126 17.47 20.86 -0.04
N PHE A 127 17.70 20.30 1.16
CA PHE A 127 17.34 18.92 1.49
C PHE A 127 15.85 18.63 1.23
N MET A 128 14.94 19.47 1.74
CA MET A 128 13.49 19.25 1.58
C MET A 128 13.02 19.36 0.13
N LEU A 129 13.62 20.25 -0.66
CA LEU A 129 13.29 20.37 -2.08
C LEU A 129 13.81 19.20 -2.90
N ALA A 130 14.92 18.60 -2.49
CA ALA A 130 15.50 17.43 -3.13
C ALA A 130 14.77 16.10 -2.81
N LEU A 131 13.90 16.08 -1.78
CA LEU A 131 13.00 14.94 -1.54
C LEU A 131 11.95 14.83 -2.67
N PRO A 132 11.30 13.67 -2.86
CA PRO A 132 10.26 13.50 -3.87
C PRO A 132 9.10 14.49 -3.73
N ASP A 133 8.29 14.69 -4.76
CA ASP A 133 7.09 15.50 -4.62
C ASP A 133 6.00 14.70 -3.86
N PRO A 134 5.48 15.23 -2.75
CA PRO A 134 4.36 14.59 -2.06
C PRO A 134 3.13 14.53 -2.96
N ARG A 135 2.34 13.46 -2.85
CA ARG A 135 1.06 13.30 -3.54
C ARG A 135 -0.14 13.34 -2.57
N PRO A 136 -1.33 13.76 -3.04
CA PRO A 136 -2.54 13.70 -2.23
C PRO A 136 -2.82 12.25 -1.83
N PHE A 137 -3.10 12.05 -0.55
CA PHE A 137 -3.36 10.71 -0.04
C PHE A 137 -4.75 10.20 -0.46
N SER A 138 -5.72 11.08 -0.66
CA SER A 138 -7.05 10.74 -1.19
C SER A 138 -6.98 10.12 -2.59
N ASP A 139 -6.18 10.70 -3.49
CA ASP A 139 -5.95 10.16 -4.84
C ASP A 139 -5.40 8.73 -4.78
N PHE A 140 -4.48 8.47 -3.85
CA PHE A 140 -3.95 7.12 -3.65
C PHE A 140 -5.02 6.14 -3.14
N LEU A 141 -5.92 6.58 -2.24
CA LEU A 141 -7.02 5.73 -1.78
C LEU A 141 -8.02 5.42 -2.90
N VAL A 142 -8.29 6.38 -3.80
CA VAL A 142 -9.11 6.17 -5.00
C VAL A 142 -8.45 5.17 -5.95
N GLN A 143 -7.15 5.34 -6.23
CA GLN A 143 -6.37 4.41 -7.05
C GLN A 143 -6.38 3.00 -6.46
N THR A 144 -6.13 2.87 -5.16
CA THR A 144 -6.13 1.59 -4.44
C THR A 144 -7.50 0.92 -4.51
N ARG A 145 -8.59 1.68 -4.36
CA ARG A 145 -9.94 1.16 -4.54
C ARG A 145 -10.15 0.58 -5.94
N GLY A 146 -9.71 1.27 -6.98
CA GLY A 146 -9.77 0.78 -8.36
C GLY A 146 -9.06 -0.56 -8.55
N PHE A 147 -7.85 -0.70 -7.99
CA PHE A 147 -7.14 -1.99 -8.00
C PHE A 147 -7.88 -3.08 -7.23
N LEU A 148 -8.40 -2.78 -6.04
CA LEU A 148 -9.17 -3.73 -5.24
C LEU A 148 -10.49 -4.15 -5.90
N GLU A 149 -11.08 -3.32 -6.74
CA GLU A 149 -12.24 -3.67 -7.56
C GLU A 149 -11.84 -4.56 -8.75
N ARG A 150 -10.72 -4.23 -9.41
CA ARG A 150 -10.15 -5.01 -10.53
C ARG A 150 -9.72 -6.41 -10.11
N TYR A 151 -9.14 -6.57 -8.92
CA TYR A 151 -8.61 -7.83 -8.42
C TYR A 151 -9.39 -8.32 -7.19
N PRO A 152 -10.39 -9.22 -7.35
CA PRO A 152 -11.29 -9.62 -6.27
C PRO A 152 -10.64 -10.36 -5.10
N LEU A 153 -9.41 -10.86 -5.24
CA LEU A 153 -8.64 -11.51 -4.17
C LEU A 153 -7.54 -10.61 -3.60
N ALA A 154 -7.36 -9.40 -4.13
CA ALA A 154 -6.34 -8.50 -3.67
C ALA A 154 -6.50 -8.12 -2.20
N LEU A 155 -5.35 -7.83 -1.61
CA LEU A 155 -5.19 -7.45 -0.21
C LEU A 155 -4.77 -5.98 -0.13
N VAL A 156 -4.84 -5.40 1.08
CA VAL A 156 -4.25 -4.08 1.35
C VAL A 156 -2.97 -4.24 2.15
N GLY A 157 -1.87 -3.69 1.64
CA GLY A 157 -0.54 -3.93 2.16
C GLY A 157 0.52 -3.63 1.09
N GLU A 158 1.75 -3.32 1.48
CA GLU A 158 2.22 -3.29 2.86
C GLU A 158 1.91 -1.94 3.53
N ILE A 159 1.24 -1.97 4.69
CA ILE A 159 0.84 -0.78 5.45
C ILE A 159 1.32 -0.93 6.89
N GLY A 160 1.55 0.15 7.65
CA GLY A 160 1.93 -0.05 9.05
C GLY A 160 2.59 1.14 9.72
N LEU A 161 3.36 0.85 10.77
CA LEU A 161 4.16 1.82 11.52
C LEU A 161 5.60 1.35 11.68
N ASP A 162 6.55 2.26 11.45
CA ASP A 162 7.97 2.06 11.70
C ASP A 162 8.53 3.25 12.49
N LYS A 163 8.97 2.99 13.72
CA LYS A 163 9.56 4.05 14.56
C LYS A 163 11.03 4.32 14.24
N SER A 164 11.72 3.36 13.64
CA SER A 164 13.18 3.32 13.56
C SER A 164 13.73 3.74 12.19
N PHE A 165 12.93 3.61 11.14
CA PHE A 165 13.38 3.87 9.79
C PHE A 165 13.65 5.35 9.54
N ARG A 166 14.88 5.63 9.12
CA ARG A 166 15.31 6.96 8.70
C ARG A 166 15.20 7.08 7.19
N ILE A 167 14.69 8.20 6.70
CA ILE A 167 14.51 8.38 5.26
C ILE A 167 15.87 8.49 4.55
N PRO A 168 16.04 7.92 3.34
CA PRO A 168 17.26 8.08 2.56
C PRO A 168 17.60 9.54 2.27
N GLN A 169 18.89 9.84 2.09
CA GLN A 169 19.33 11.13 1.57
C GLN A 169 18.89 11.30 0.10
N ALA A 170 18.90 12.55 -0.37
CA ALA A 170 18.71 12.83 -1.79
C ALA A 170 19.89 12.25 -2.60
N TRP A 171 19.62 11.91 -3.85
CA TRP A 171 20.67 11.46 -4.76
C TRP A 171 21.69 12.56 -5.02
N VAL A 172 22.97 12.21 -4.98
CA VAL A 172 24.05 13.01 -5.55
C VAL A 172 24.19 12.62 -7.03
N PRO A 173 24.41 13.56 -7.98
CA PRO A 173 24.44 13.25 -9.42
C PRO A 173 25.30 12.04 -9.80
N ASP A 174 26.55 11.98 -9.31
CA ASP A 174 27.48 10.88 -9.61
C ASP A 174 27.01 9.51 -9.05
N GLU A 175 26.32 9.51 -7.89
CA GLU A 175 25.75 8.30 -7.30
C GLU A 175 24.51 7.83 -8.06
N TYR A 176 23.74 8.77 -8.63
CA TYR A 176 22.58 8.44 -9.45
C TYR A 176 22.98 7.77 -10.76
N GLU A 177 24.07 8.23 -11.39
CA GLU A 177 24.60 7.62 -12.62
C GLU A 177 25.15 6.20 -12.40
N SER A 178 25.57 5.88 -11.17
CA SER A 178 26.07 4.56 -10.78
C SER A 178 25.03 3.67 -10.10
N ARG A 179 23.75 4.06 -10.16
CA ARG A 179 22.63 3.30 -9.61
C ARG A 179 22.54 1.93 -10.26
N ASP A 180 22.19 0.92 -9.46
CA ASP A 180 21.86 -0.41 -9.95
C ASP A 180 20.49 -0.38 -10.66
N ASP A 181 20.52 -0.39 -11.99
CA ASP A 181 19.33 -0.39 -12.85
C ASP A 181 18.53 -1.71 -12.81
N SER A 182 19.03 -2.74 -12.13
CA SER A 182 18.28 -3.98 -11.93
C SER A 182 17.21 -3.89 -10.84
N ILE A 183 17.30 -2.87 -9.98
CA ILE A 183 16.38 -2.64 -8.86
C ILE A 183 15.35 -1.58 -9.24
N THR A 184 14.09 -1.80 -8.88
CA THR A 184 13.02 -0.84 -9.12
C THR A 184 13.29 0.48 -8.36
N PRO A 185 13.23 1.65 -9.03
CA PRO A 185 13.54 2.93 -8.40
C PRO A 185 12.61 3.30 -7.23
N GLY A 186 13.06 4.23 -6.39
CA GLY A 186 12.27 4.85 -5.32
C GLY A 186 12.47 4.24 -3.94
N GLY A 187 13.22 3.14 -3.84
CA GLY A 187 13.61 2.50 -2.58
C GLY A 187 14.81 3.19 -1.92
N ARG A 188 15.52 2.46 -1.05
CA ARG A 188 16.78 2.97 -0.48
C ARG A 188 17.91 3.00 -1.51
N GLU A 189 18.01 1.96 -2.34
CA GLU A 189 18.96 1.90 -3.48
C GLU A 189 20.41 2.20 -3.05
N GLY A 190 20.82 1.67 -1.90
CA GLY A 190 22.17 1.87 -1.36
C GLY A 190 22.44 3.24 -0.71
N ARG A 191 21.53 4.22 -0.87
CA ARG A 191 21.71 5.58 -0.34
C ARG A 191 21.95 5.62 1.17
N GLY A 192 22.74 6.62 1.58
CA GLY A 192 22.93 6.99 2.97
C GLY A 192 21.61 7.38 3.62
N LEU A 193 21.46 7.12 4.92
CA LEU A 193 20.26 7.50 5.66
C LEU A 193 20.43 8.90 6.25
N SER A 194 19.40 9.73 6.14
CA SER A 194 19.32 11.04 6.81
C SER A 194 19.09 10.85 8.32
N PRO A 195 19.16 11.92 9.14
CA PRO A 195 18.78 11.83 10.56
C PRO A 195 17.26 11.83 10.78
N HIS A 196 16.46 12.04 9.72
CA HIS A 196 15.02 12.27 9.82
C HIS A 196 14.23 10.96 9.72
N VAL A 197 13.25 10.80 10.61
CA VAL A 197 12.21 9.76 10.55
C VAL A 197 10.86 10.41 10.26
N VAL A 198 9.90 9.65 9.75
CA VAL A 198 8.52 10.16 9.61
C VAL A 198 7.85 10.18 10.99
N SER A 199 7.18 11.29 11.32
CA SER A 199 6.52 11.46 12.60
C SER A 199 5.44 10.40 12.81
N MET A 200 5.36 9.88 14.03
CA MET A 200 4.44 8.78 14.34
C MET A 200 2.98 9.19 14.12
N ASP A 201 2.63 10.45 14.38
CA ASP A 201 1.28 10.95 14.14
C ASP A 201 0.92 10.95 12.66
N HIS A 202 1.86 11.27 11.77
CA HIS A 202 1.64 11.20 10.32
C HIS A 202 1.48 9.76 9.83
N GLN A 203 2.35 8.85 10.29
CA GLN A 203 2.24 7.43 9.97
C GLN A 203 0.89 6.85 10.43
N LYS A 204 0.43 7.19 11.64
CA LYS A 204 -0.88 6.74 12.17
C LYS A 204 -2.05 7.22 11.33
N LYS A 205 -2.02 8.46 10.84
CA LYS A 205 -3.09 9.00 9.96
C LYS A 205 -3.19 8.19 8.68
N ILE A 206 -2.06 7.93 8.04
CA ILE A 206 -1.99 7.15 6.80
C ILE A 206 -2.42 5.70 7.03
N LEU A 207 -1.89 5.05 8.06
CA LEU A 207 -2.29 3.68 8.42
C LEU A 207 -3.81 3.58 8.68
N THR A 208 -4.36 4.51 9.46
CA THR A 208 -5.79 4.50 9.81
C THR A 208 -6.69 4.56 8.57
N ALA A 209 -6.37 5.41 7.60
CA ALA A 209 -7.19 5.50 6.39
C ALA A 209 -7.08 4.24 5.52
N GLN A 210 -5.90 3.63 5.42
CA GLN A 210 -5.73 2.36 4.69
C GLN A 210 -6.48 1.20 5.37
N LEU A 211 -6.48 1.14 6.71
CA LEU A 211 -7.29 0.19 7.47
C LEU A 211 -8.79 0.40 7.25
N ASN A 212 -9.25 1.66 7.24
CA ASN A 212 -10.64 1.99 6.97
C ASN A 212 -11.05 1.57 5.54
N LEU A 213 -10.21 1.85 4.53
CA LEU A 213 -10.46 1.40 3.14
C LEU A 213 -10.55 -0.13 3.08
N ALA A 214 -9.63 -0.84 3.73
CA ALA A 214 -9.65 -2.30 3.79
C ALA A 214 -10.91 -2.83 4.50
N GLY A 215 -11.35 -2.19 5.59
CA GLY A 215 -12.60 -2.53 6.26
C GLY A 215 -13.83 -2.32 5.39
N GLU A 216 -13.89 -1.18 4.70
CA GLU A 216 -14.99 -0.83 3.79
C GLU A 216 -15.09 -1.84 2.64
N MET A 217 -13.95 -2.20 2.06
CA MET A 217 -13.84 -3.14 0.95
C MET A 217 -13.73 -4.60 1.38
N ARG A 218 -13.78 -4.89 2.68
CA ARG A 218 -13.64 -6.22 3.29
C ARG A 218 -12.38 -6.97 2.86
N ARG A 219 -11.28 -6.23 2.74
CA ARG A 219 -9.97 -6.75 2.37
C ARG A 219 -9.19 -7.17 3.62
N ALA A 220 -8.50 -8.30 3.51
CA ALA A 220 -7.48 -8.64 4.47
C ALA A 220 -6.29 -7.69 4.30
N VAL A 221 -5.55 -7.48 5.39
CA VAL A 221 -4.40 -6.57 5.42
C VAL A 221 -3.11 -7.27 5.82
N SER A 222 -1.99 -6.83 5.25
CA SER A 222 -0.64 -7.17 5.70
C SER A 222 -0.02 -5.93 6.36
N VAL A 223 0.38 -6.07 7.63
CA VAL A 223 0.72 -4.93 8.48
C VAL A 223 2.16 -4.98 8.99
N HIS A 224 2.93 -3.95 8.64
CA HIS A 224 4.26 -3.64 9.15
C HIS A 224 4.23 -3.08 10.56
N GLY A 225 5.17 -3.53 11.38
CA GLY A 225 5.32 -3.06 12.73
C GLY A 225 6.73 -3.22 13.24
N VAL A 226 7.51 -2.14 13.27
CA VAL A 226 8.89 -2.15 13.77
C VAL A 226 9.08 -1.10 14.85
N GLN A 227 9.47 -1.56 16.05
CA GLN A 227 9.69 -0.73 17.25
C GLN A 227 8.48 0.15 17.65
N ALA A 228 7.29 -0.20 17.16
CA ALA A 228 6.05 0.55 17.35
C ALA A 228 4.88 -0.34 17.78
N HIS A 229 5.11 -1.59 18.19
CA HIS A 229 4.04 -2.61 18.37
C HIS A 229 2.89 -2.19 19.30
N GLY A 230 3.17 -1.47 20.39
CA GLY A 230 2.12 -0.95 21.28
C GLY A 230 1.28 0.14 20.62
N ILE A 231 1.92 1.07 19.91
CA ILE A 231 1.24 2.14 19.15
C ILE A 231 0.44 1.54 17.99
N LEU A 232 1.01 0.52 17.33
CA LEU A 232 0.36 -0.23 16.26
C LEU A 232 -0.93 -0.88 16.77
N PHE A 233 -0.85 -1.63 17.86
CA PHE A 233 -2.03 -2.25 18.47
C PHE A 233 -3.11 -1.22 18.79
N GLU A 234 -2.77 -0.11 19.47
CA GLU A 234 -3.76 0.91 19.82
C GLU A 234 -4.35 1.61 18.58
N THR A 235 -3.57 1.79 17.52
CA THR A 235 -4.05 2.36 16.26
C THR A 235 -5.03 1.43 15.56
N ILE A 236 -4.70 0.15 15.47
CA ILE A 236 -5.62 -0.86 14.90
C ILE A 236 -6.86 -0.98 15.79
N ARG A 237 -6.71 -1.06 17.11
CA ARG A 237 -7.81 -1.14 18.08
C ARG A 237 -8.79 0.03 17.97
N ALA A 238 -8.29 1.23 17.71
CA ALA A 238 -9.14 2.40 17.51
C ALA A 238 -10.11 2.23 16.32
N THR A 239 -9.74 1.45 15.29
CA THR A 239 -10.60 1.23 14.11
C THR A 239 -11.82 0.36 14.40
N TRP A 240 -11.76 -0.56 15.37
CA TRP A 240 -12.88 -1.43 15.73
C TRP A 240 -13.56 -1.06 17.05
N LYS A 241 -13.27 0.12 17.60
CA LYS A 241 -13.89 0.59 18.84
C LYS A 241 -15.42 0.65 18.68
N GLY A 242 -16.15 0.00 19.58
CA GLY A 242 -17.60 -0.13 19.53
C GLY A 242 -18.10 -1.35 18.73
N TYR A 243 -17.20 -2.12 18.11
CA TYR A 243 -17.50 -3.35 17.38
C TYR A 243 -16.97 -4.59 18.10
N GLU A 244 -16.53 -4.47 19.35
CA GLU A 244 -16.00 -5.58 20.13
C GLU A 244 -17.04 -6.70 20.30
N LYS A 245 -16.59 -7.95 20.17
CA LYS A 245 -17.44 -9.13 20.39
C LYS A 245 -17.89 -9.15 21.85
N LYS A 246 -19.21 -9.25 22.06
CA LYS A 246 -19.79 -9.40 23.39
C LYS A 246 -19.37 -10.76 23.95
N THR A 247 -18.45 -10.76 24.91
CA THR A 247 -18.03 -11.99 25.57
C THR A 247 -19.10 -12.43 26.56
N MET A 248 -20.01 -13.30 26.12
CA MET A 248 -20.99 -13.92 27.03
C MET A 248 -20.25 -14.60 28.18
N SER A 249 -20.61 -14.23 29.41
CA SER A 249 -19.96 -14.80 30.60
C SER A 249 -20.25 -16.30 30.70
N LYS A 250 -19.34 -17.10 31.29
CA LYS A 250 -19.54 -18.56 31.48
C LYS A 250 -20.87 -18.88 32.19
N ARG A 251 -21.34 -18.00 33.08
CA ARG A 251 -22.60 -18.14 33.83
C ARG A 251 -23.82 -17.88 32.94
N GLU A 252 -23.69 -16.97 31.98
CA GLU A 252 -24.73 -16.60 31.03
C GLU A 252 -24.88 -17.66 29.93
N ARG A 253 -23.76 -18.21 29.42
CA ARG A 253 -23.77 -19.37 28.51
C ARG A 253 -24.46 -20.58 29.14
N LYS A 254 -24.12 -20.91 30.40
CA LYS A 254 -24.74 -22.01 31.13
C LYS A 254 -26.23 -21.79 31.41
N ARG A 255 -26.67 -20.54 31.55
CA ARG A 255 -28.08 -20.18 31.77
C ARG A 255 -28.90 -20.25 30.48
N LEU A 256 -28.31 -19.87 29.35
CA LEU A 256 -28.98 -19.88 28.05
C LEU A 256 -28.89 -21.24 27.34
N GLY A 257 -28.09 -22.18 27.85
CA GLY A 257 -27.92 -23.50 27.24
C GLY A 257 -27.18 -23.47 25.89
N VAL A 258 -26.53 -22.34 25.58
CA VAL A 258 -25.84 -22.10 24.31
C VAL A 258 -24.44 -22.72 24.38
N THR A 259 -24.13 -23.57 23.42
CA THR A 259 -22.80 -24.17 23.27
C THR A 259 -21.77 -23.11 22.85
N THR A 260 -20.47 -23.40 23.01
CA THR A 260 -19.40 -22.46 22.64
C THR A 260 -19.44 -22.10 21.15
N GLU A 261 -19.93 -23.02 20.33
CA GLU A 261 -20.05 -22.91 18.87
C GLU A 261 -21.25 -22.03 18.48
N GLU A 262 -22.43 -22.27 19.08
CA GLU A 262 -23.63 -21.47 18.84
C GLU A 262 -23.47 -20.00 19.28
N ALA A 263 -22.74 -19.74 20.38
CA ALA A 263 -22.46 -18.37 20.83
C ALA A 263 -21.45 -17.62 19.93
N ALA A 264 -20.69 -18.33 19.11
CA ALA A 264 -19.74 -17.75 18.15
C ALA A 264 -20.39 -17.50 16.78
N GLU A 265 -21.46 -18.22 16.44
CA GLU A 265 -22.21 -18.09 15.19
C GLU A 265 -23.34 -17.04 15.24
N ASP A 266 -23.78 -16.62 16.43
CA ASP A 266 -24.87 -15.65 16.66
C ASP A 266 -24.57 -14.19 16.19
N GLY A 267 -23.44 -13.97 15.53
CA GLY A 267 -23.18 -12.74 14.80
C GLY A 267 -23.76 -12.84 13.39
N GLU A 268 -25.02 -12.41 13.19
CA GLU A 268 -25.51 -12.07 11.86
C GLU A 268 -24.41 -11.25 11.16
N GLU A 269 -23.84 -11.77 10.06
CA GLU A 269 -22.83 -11.06 9.27
C GLU A 269 -23.49 -9.83 8.65
N ASP A 270 -23.51 -8.74 9.42
CA ASP A 270 -24.02 -7.47 8.97
C ASP A 270 -23.29 -7.08 7.69
N SER A 271 -24.08 -6.92 6.63
CA SER A 271 -23.61 -6.58 5.30
C SER A 271 -23.18 -5.11 5.17
N SER A 272 -23.15 -4.37 6.28
CA SER A 272 -22.59 -3.03 6.34
C SER A 272 -21.06 -3.02 6.14
N PRO A 273 -20.51 -1.94 5.54
CA PRO A 273 -19.08 -1.67 5.55
C PRO A 273 -18.59 -1.40 6.99
N LYS A 274 -17.45 -1.97 7.36
CA LYS A 274 -16.87 -1.82 8.71
C LYS A 274 -15.64 -0.92 8.66
N PRO A 275 -15.34 -0.16 9.73
CA PRO A 275 -14.14 0.69 9.79
C PRO A 275 -12.84 -0.10 9.99
N TYR A 276 -12.90 -1.41 10.19
CA TYR A 276 -11.74 -2.26 10.41
C TYR A 276 -11.74 -3.43 9.42
N PRO A 277 -10.56 -3.90 8.99
CA PRO A 277 -10.45 -5.05 8.12
C PRO A 277 -10.91 -6.34 8.82
N PRO A 278 -11.58 -7.26 8.10
CA PRO A 278 -12.03 -8.53 8.68
C PRO A 278 -10.88 -9.43 9.13
N ARG A 279 -9.70 -9.27 8.52
CA ARG A 279 -8.52 -10.11 8.73
C ARG A 279 -7.25 -9.27 8.70
N ILE A 280 -6.36 -9.51 9.64
CA ILE A 280 -5.13 -8.74 9.81
C ILE A 280 -3.96 -9.71 9.97
N CYS A 281 -2.98 -9.62 9.08
CA CYS A 281 -1.69 -10.29 9.27
C CYS A 281 -0.68 -9.29 9.83
N LEU A 282 -0.12 -9.59 11.00
CA LEU A 282 1.07 -8.91 11.50
C LEU A 282 2.27 -9.54 10.82
N HIS A 283 2.83 -8.84 9.82
CA HIS A 283 3.90 -9.37 9.01
C HIS A 283 5.25 -9.33 9.75
N SER A 284 6.10 -10.34 9.51
CA SER A 284 7.43 -10.54 10.10
C SER A 284 7.50 -10.13 11.57
N TYR A 285 6.56 -10.63 12.38
CA TYR A 285 6.34 -10.10 13.73
C TYR A 285 7.60 -10.22 14.61
N SER A 286 8.11 -9.07 15.03
CA SER A 286 9.32 -8.93 15.86
C SER A 286 9.03 -8.37 17.26
N GLY A 287 7.74 -8.26 17.63
CA GLY A 287 7.33 -7.75 18.93
C GLY A 287 7.50 -8.78 20.05
N HIS A 288 7.37 -8.33 21.30
CA HIS A 288 7.47 -9.24 22.45
C HIS A 288 6.30 -10.25 22.47
N PRO A 289 6.52 -11.56 22.76
CA PRO A 289 5.48 -12.59 22.75
C PRO A 289 4.27 -12.26 23.62
N ALA A 290 4.49 -11.67 24.80
CA ALA A 290 3.42 -11.26 25.71
C ALA A 290 2.40 -10.29 25.07
N SER A 291 2.84 -9.49 24.09
CA SER A 291 1.98 -8.52 23.38
C SER A 291 1.05 -9.18 22.36
N LEU A 292 1.19 -10.48 22.09
CA LEU A 292 0.29 -11.20 21.19
C LEU A 292 -1.05 -11.51 21.85
N SER A 293 -1.07 -11.68 23.18
CA SER A 293 -2.28 -12.03 23.94
C SER A 293 -3.44 -11.04 23.73
N GLN A 294 -3.15 -9.75 23.63
CA GLN A 294 -4.13 -8.68 23.35
C GLN A 294 -4.73 -8.75 21.94
N TYR A 295 -4.00 -9.30 20.95
CA TYR A 295 -4.50 -9.48 19.59
C TYR A 295 -5.45 -10.68 19.48
N PHE A 296 -5.25 -11.70 20.31
CA PHE A 296 -6.07 -12.91 20.34
C PHE A 296 -7.16 -12.89 21.42
N ASP A 297 -7.41 -11.73 22.04
CA ASP A 297 -8.49 -11.60 23.01
C ASP A 297 -9.85 -11.87 22.34
N SER A 298 -10.73 -12.60 23.04
CA SER A 298 -12.05 -12.98 22.52
C SER A 298 -12.97 -11.81 22.16
N SER A 299 -12.69 -10.59 22.65
CA SER A 299 -13.40 -9.36 22.29
C SER A 299 -12.98 -8.80 20.92
N VAL A 300 -11.82 -9.21 20.38
CA VAL A 300 -11.31 -8.72 19.09
C VAL A 300 -12.23 -9.19 17.95
N PRO A 301 -12.79 -8.26 17.17
CA PRO A 301 -13.75 -8.62 16.13
C PRO A 301 -13.11 -9.08 14.82
N ALA A 302 -11.84 -8.74 14.58
CA ALA A 302 -11.07 -9.17 13.43
C ALA A 302 -10.38 -10.52 13.67
N ASP A 303 -10.17 -11.27 12.59
CA ASP A 303 -9.32 -12.47 12.58
C ASP A 303 -7.85 -12.06 12.48
N ILE A 304 -7.07 -12.30 13.53
CA ILE A 304 -5.64 -11.94 13.54
C ILE A 304 -4.77 -13.13 13.14
N PHE A 305 -3.79 -12.87 12.29
CA PHE A 305 -2.74 -13.78 11.84
C PHE A 305 -1.38 -13.17 12.11
N VAL A 306 -0.37 -14.02 12.22
CA VAL A 306 1.02 -13.61 12.42
C VAL A 306 1.89 -14.41 11.47
N SER A 307 2.71 -13.73 10.68
CA SER A 307 3.72 -14.38 9.85
C SER A 307 5.13 -14.16 10.38
N PHE A 308 6.00 -15.08 9.98
CA PHE A 308 7.41 -15.07 10.31
C PHE A 308 8.23 -15.32 9.05
N SER A 309 9.43 -14.74 9.00
CA SER A 309 10.45 -14.94 7.98
C SER A 309 11.81 -15.19 8.64
N THR A 310 12.67 -16.01 8.00
CA THR A 310 14.04 -16.15 8.48
C THR A 310 14.86 -14.87 8.26
N ALA A 311 14.60 -14.15 7.17
CA ALA A 311 15.32 -12.93 6.79
C ALA A 311 15.22 -11.83 7.85
N ILE A 312 14.06 -11.68 8.50
CA ILE A 312 13.83 -10.66 9.53
C ILE A 312 13.93 -11.23 10.94
N ASN A 313 13.37 -12.40 11.20
CA ASN A 313 13.17 -12.87 12.57
C ASN A 313 14.32 -13.73 13.13
N TYR A 314 15.23 -14.23 12.29
CA TYR A 314 16.34 -15.09 12.71
C TYR A 314 17.71 -14.43 12.52
N SER A 315 18.04 -13.54 13.46
CA SER A 315 19.42 -13.23 13.83
C SER A 315 19.77 -13.94 15.14
N ASP A 316 21.05 -14.25 15.40
CA ASP A 316 21.52 -14.98 16.60
C ASP A 316 20.95 -14.43 17.93
N ARG A 317 20.63 -13.13 17.98
CA ARG A 317 20.09 -12.45 19.16
C ARG A 317 18.57 -12.49 19.28
N ALA A 318 17.85 -12.64 18.16
CA ALA A 318 16.39 -12.59 18.10
C ALA A 318 15.72 -13.97 18.13
N ALA A 319 16.45 -15.02 17.75
CA ALA A 319 15.93 -16.38 17.58
C ALA A 319 15.09 -16.89 18.77
N SER A 320 15.56 -16.68 20.01
CA SER A 320 14.82 -17.14 21.21
C SER A 320 13.48 -16.42 21.41
N THR A 321 13.42 -15.12 21.11
CA THR A 321 12.19 -14.31 21.21
C THR A 321 11.22 -14.68 20.10
N THR A 322 11.74 -14.96 18.90
CA THR A 322 10.94 -15.45 17.76
C THR A 322 10.33 -16.81 18.07
N THR A 323 11.09 -17.77 18.61
CA THR A 323 10.57 -19.08 19.03
C THR A 323 9.44 -18.94 20.06
N GLN A 324 9.61 -18.09 21.07
CA GLN A 324 8.55 -17.82 22.05
C GLN A 324 7.31 -17.18 21.42
N SER A 325 7.50 -16.29 20.43
CA SER A 325 6.40 -15.68 19.69
C SER A 325 5.65 -16.73 18.88
N ILE A 326 6.35 -17.58 18.13
CA ILE A 326 5.76 -18.70 17.38
C ILE A 326 4.93 -19.58 18.32
N GLN A 327 5.47 -19.95 19.49
CA GLN A 327 4.76 -20.76 20.48
C GLN A 327 3.49 -20.09 21.01
N ALA A 328 3.49 -18.76 21.16
CA ALA A 328 2.36 -17.99 21.67
C ALA A 328 1.22 -17.79 20.64
N VAL A 329 1.49 -17.89 19.34
CA VAL A 329 0.46 -17.75 18.30
C VAL A 329 -0.36 -19.03 18.19
N PRO A 330 -1.71 -18.98 18.13
CA PRO A 330 -2.54 -20.16 17.88
C PRO A 330 -2.18 -20.86 16.56
N ASP A 331 -2.26 -22.19 16.53
CA ASP A 331 -1.76 -23.02 15.43
C ASP A 331 -2.39 -22.68 14.07
N ASP A 332 -3.67 -22.30 14.05
CA ASP A 332 -4.45 -21.92 12.86
C ASP A 332 -4.21 -20.45 12.41
N ARG A 333 -3.42 -19.69 13.18
CA ARG A 333 -3.17 -18.25 12.97
C ARG A 333 -1.73 -17.93 12.57
N ILE A 334 -0.91 -18.95 12.32
CA ILE A 334 0.46 -18.80 11.83
C ILE A 334 0.48 -18.82 10.31
N LEU A 335 1.20 -17.87 9.71
CA LEU A 335 1.51 -17.81 8.30
C LEU A 335 3.04 -17.82 8.10
N VAL A 336 3.49 -18.11 6.89
CA VAL A 336 4.92 -18.11 6.51
C VAL A 336 5.16 -17.16 5.36
N GLU A 337 6.32 -16.54 5.35
CA GLU A 337 6.72 -15.62 4.29
C GLU A 337 8.23 -15.61 4.10
N SER A 338 8.66 -15.17 2.91
CA SER A 338 10.09 -14.99 2.62
C SER A 338 10.58 -13.59 2.95
N ASP A 339 9.72 -12.58 2.74
CA ASP A 339 10.05 -11.17 2.82
C ASP A 339 11.21 -10.75 1.89
N LEU A 340 11.37 -11.43 0.75
CA LEU A 340 12.46 -11.18 -0.20
C LEU A 340 12.04 -10.35 -1.40
N HIS A 341 12.99 -9.56 -1.91
CA HIS A 341 12.86 -8.66 -3.06
C HIS A 341 13.16 -9.31 -4.42
N ILE A 342 13.64 -10.56 -4.43
CA ILE A 342 14.05 -11.29 -5.64
C ILE A 342 13.36 -12.66 -5.66
N ALA A 343 12.55 -12.90 -6.68
CA ALA A 343 11.93 -14.21 -6.92
C ALA A 343 12.97 -15.28 -7.34
N GLY A 344 12.69 -16.53 -7.02
CA GLY A 344 13.51 -17.68 -7.42
C GLY A 344 13.87 -18.60 -6.24
N GLU A 345 14.86 -19.47 -6.46
CA GLU A 345 15.21 -20.57 -5.54
C GLU A 345 15.56 -20.10 -4.11
N ARG A 346 16.13 -18.90 -3.98
CA ARG A 346 16.45 -18.32 -2.66
C ARG A 346 15.18 -18.09 -1.84
N MET A 347 14.11 -17.63 -2.48
CA MET A 347 12.81 -17.40 -1.85
C MET A 347 12.20 -18.72 -1.36
N ASP A 348 12.20 -19.75 -2.21
CA ASP A 348 11.77 -21.11 -1.83
C ASP A 348 12.59 -21.64 -0.64
N LYS A 349 13.90 -21.43 -0.64
CA LYS A 349 14.76 -21.85 0.48
C LYS A 349 14.38 -21.16 1.79
N HIS A 350 14.13 -19.85 1.79
CA HIS A 350 13.75 -19.13 3.02
C HIS A 350 12.38 -19.58 3.54
N LEU A 351 11.44 -19.91 2.63
CA LEU A 351 10.15 -20.49 3.00
C LEU A 351 10.33 -21.88 3.64
N GLU A 352 11.18 -22.73 3.07
CA GLU A 352 11.49 -24.03 3.67
C GLU A 352 12.14 -23.88 5.06
N ASP A 353 13.12 -23.00 5.18
CA ASP A 353 13.84 -22.75 6.44
C ASP A 353 12.88 -22.27 7.54
N ILE A 354 11.99 -21.31 7.26
CA ILE A 354 11.06 -20.80 8.28
C ILE A 354 9.99 -21.83 8.66
N VAL A 355 9.53 -22.64 7.71
CA VAL A 355 8.57 -23.71 7.99
C VAL A 355 9.19 -24.74 8.94
N ARG A 356 10.44 -25.15 8.70
CA ARG A 356 11.16 -26.07 9.60
C ARG A 356 11.31 -25.49 11.00
N VAL A 357 11.69 -24.21 11.09
CA VAL A 357 11.76 -23.48 12.36
C VAL A 357 10.44 -23.48 13.11
N ILE A 358 9.32 -23.22 12.43
CA ILE A 358 7.99 -23.23 13.05
C ILE A 358 7.62 -24.62 13.53
N CYS A 359 7.81 -25.65 12.70
CA CYS A 359 7.55 -27.04 13.06
C CYS A 359 8.36 -27.46 14.29
N ASN A 360 9.66 -27.16 14.31
CA ASN A 360 10.54 -27.43 15.44
C ASN A 360 10.09 -26.68 16.71
N SER A 361 9.69 -25.40 16.58
CA SER A 361 9.24 -24.57 17.71
C SER A 361 7.91 -25.06 18.31
N LYS A 362 7.03 -25.61 17.47
CA LYS A 362 5.71 -26.13 17.84
C LYS A 362 5.70 -27.62 18.19
N GLY A 363 6.78 -28.33 17.90
CA GLY A 363 6.83 -29.79 18.02
C GLY A 363 5.93 -30.51 17.01
N TRP A 364 5.72 -29.90 15.83
CA TRP A 364 4.97 -30.54 14.74
C TRP A 364 5.89 -31.37 13.86
N GLU A 365 5.39 -32.51 13.40
CA GLU A 365 6.01 -33.20 12.28
C GLU A 365 5.91 -32.35 11.01
N LEU A 366 6.93 -32.41 10.14
CA LEU A 366 7.07 -31.47 9.02
C LEU A 366 5.85 -31.47 8.08
N GLU A 367 5.37 -32.65 7.71
CA GLU A 367 4.22 -32.83 6.81
C GLU A 367 2.90 -32.37 7.45
N GLU A 368 2.72 -32.62 8.75
CA GLU A 368 1.59 -32.09 9.52
C GLU A 368 1.64 -30.56 9.58
N GLY A 369 2.80 -29.98 9.91
CA GLY A 369 2.99 -28.55 10.02
C GLY A 369 2.70 -27.82 8.71
N VAL A 370 3.19 -28.34 7.59
CA VAL A 370 2.92 -27.79 6.25
C VAL A 370 1.42 -27.83 5.92
N THR A 371 0.72 -28.90 6.31
CA THR A 371 -0.74 -29.02 6.13
C THR A 371 -1.51 -27.99 6.97
N LYS A 372 -1.09 -27.75 8.23
CA LYS A 372 -1.67 -26.71 9.09
C LYS A 372 -1.46 -25.32 8.50
N LEU A 373 -0.24 -25.00 8.05
CA LEU A 373 0.09 -23.70 7.45
C LEU A 373 -0.70 -23.42 6.17
N ARG A 374 -0.88 -24.44 5.31
CA ARG A 374 -1.77 -24.36 4.13
C ARG A 374 -3.21 -24.03 4.54
N SER A 375 -3.71 -24.68 5.59
CA SER A 375 -5.09 -24.48 6.07
C SER A 375 -5.28 -23.07 6.65
N GLY A 376 -4.32 -22.59 7.44
CA GLY A 376 -4.27 -21.22 7.94
C GLY A 376 -4.34 -20.21 6.79
N ARG A 377 -3.56 -20.42 5.72
CA ARG A 377 -3.62 -19.56 4.54
C ARG A 377 -4.95 -19.63 3.80
N LYS A 378 -5.55 -20.80 3.60
CA LYS A 378 -6.89 -20.90 2.96
C LYS A 378 -7.93 -20.03 3.66
N SER A 379 -7.84 -19.90 4.99
CA SER A 379 -8.77 -19.06 5.77
C SER A 379 -8.64 -17.56 5.47
N THR A 380 -7.47 -17.09 5.01
CA THR A 380 -7.25 -15.69 4.66
C THR A 380 -7.75 -15.31 3.27
N LEU A 381 -7.88 -16.30 2.38
CA LEU A 381 -8.20 -16.14 0.94
C LEU A 381 -9.69 -16.14 0.60
N LYS A 382 -10.56 -15.64 1.49
CA LYS A 382 -12.01 -15.57 1.16
C LYS A 382 -12.29 -14.34 0.28
N LYS A 383 -12.97 -14.55 -0.86
CA LYS A 383 -13.54 -13.47 -1.67
C LYS A 383 -14.44 -12.59 -0.80
N PRO A 384 -14.34 -11.25 -0.90
CA PRO A 384 -15.25 -10.37 -0.18
C PRO A 384 -16.67 -10.59 -0.71
N LYS A 385 -17.65 -10.59 0.19
CA LYS A 385 -19.06 -10.53 -0.22
C LYS A 385 -19.32 -9.19 -0.91
N PRO A 386 -20.10 -9.14 -2.00
CA PRO A 386 -20.41 -7.91 -2.71
C PRO A 386 -20.98 -6.88 -1.73
N ILE A 387 -20.44 -5.66 -1.78
CA ILE A 387 -20.96 -4.54 -0.99
C ILE A 387 -22.31 -4.16 -1.60
N PRO A 388 -23.41 -4.13 -0.83
CA PRO A 388 -24.68 -3.66 -1.35
C PRO A 388 -24.51 -2.25 -1.90
N ARG A 389 -24.84 -2.02 -3.18
CA ARG A 389 -24.83 -0.67 -3.77
C ARG A 389 -25.88 0.16 -3.04
N VAL A 390 -25.44 1.00 -2.09
CA VAL A 390 -26.30 2.01 -1.49
C VAL A 390 -26.58 3.04 -2.58
N ARG A 391 -27.75 2.93 -3.22
CA ARG A 391 -28.30 4.02 -4.05
C ARG A 391 -28.57 5.20 -3.12
N LYS A 392 -27.58 6.07 -2.89
CA LYS A 392 -27.85 7.39 -2.32
C LYS A 392 -28.74 8.13 -3.30
N ARG A 393 -30.04 8.13 -3.03
CA ARG A 393 -31.01 8.97 -3.74
C ARG A 393 -30.72 10.40 -3.29
N VAL A 394 -29.90 11.12 -4.08
CA VAL A 394 -29.70 12.55 -3.88
C VAL A 394 -31.01 13.22 -4.27
N GLN A 395 -31.84 13.55 -3.27
CA GLN A 395 -32.99 14.43 -3.48
C GLN A 395 -32.44 15.84 -3.69
N PHE A 396 -32.34 16.26 -4.95
CA PHE A 396 -32.20 17.67 -5.28
C PHE A 396 -33.49 18.37 -4.85
N MET A 397 -33.39 19.21 -3.82
CA MET A 397 -34.48 20.12 -3.44
C MET A 397 -34.31 21.39 -4.27
N GLU A 398 -34.94 21.41 -5.45
CA GLU A 398 -35.09 22.63 -6.25
C GLU A 398 -35.97 23.62 -5.48
N MET A 399 -35.38 24.73 -5.04
CA MET A 399 -36.13 25.91 -4.66
C MET A 399 -36.47 26.70 -5.93
N VAL A 400 -37.67 26.50 -6.46
CA VAL A 400 -38.30 27.49 -7.36
C VAL A 400 -39.68 27.82 -6.78
N GLY A 401 -39.74 28.96 -6.09
CA GLY A 401 -40.97 29.55 -5.61
C GLY A 401 -41.57 30.45 -6.68
N ILE A 402 -42.67 30.02 -7.30
CA ILE A 402 -43.71 30.91 -7.85
C ILE A 402 -45.04 30.27 -7.48
N LYS A 403 -45.77 30.88 -6.54
CA LYS A 403 -47.16 30.52 -6.21
C LYS A 403 -48.10 31.43 -7.00
N GLU A 404 -48.84 30.85 -7.94
CA GLU A 404 -50.12 31.39 -8.38
C GLU A 404 -51.25 30.96 -7.41
N PHE A 405 -52.23 31.86 -7.31
CA PHE A 405 -53.45 31.81 -6.52
C PHE A 405 -54.39 30.66 -6.94
N SER A 406 -55.12 30.07 -5.98
CA SER A 406 -56.58 30.16 -5.90
C SER A 406 -57.16 29.35 -4.72
N SER A 407 -58.08 30.00 -3.99
CA SER A 407 -59.31 29.52 -3.31
C SER A 407 -59.40 28.05 -2.84
N GLU A 408 -59.80 27.72 -1.61
CA GLU A 408 -61.07 28.07 -0.97
C GLU A 408 -61.05 27.89 0.58
N GLN A 409 -61.61 28.89 1.25
CA GLN A 409 -62.47 28.89 2.46
C GLN A 409 -62.50 27.63 3.37
N LYS A 410 -62.02 27.71 4.63
CA LYS A 410 -62.69 28.17 5.90
C LYS A 410 -63.25 26.99 6.74
N PRO A 411 -63.53 27.13 8.06
CA PRO A 411 -62.64 27.54 9.16
C PRO A 411 -62.87 26.73 10.46
N SER A 412 -61.94 26.74 11.42
CA SER A 412 -62.34 26.76 12.85
C SER A 412 -61.19 27.24 13.73
N THR A 413 -61.41 28.40 14.37
CA THR A 413 -61.18 28.71 15.80
C THR A 413 -59.96 28.05 16.48
N THR A 414 -59.01 28.74 17.11
CA THR A 414 -59.17 29.85 18.07
C THR A 414 -57.81 30.51 18.33
N LEU A 415 -57.86 31.80 18.70
CA LEU A 415 -56.82 32.63 19.34
C LEU A 415 -56.06 31.87 20.47
N ASP A 416 -54.79 32.13 20.76
CA ASP A 416 -54.34 33.37 21.42
C ASP A 416 -52.88 33.78 21.15
N VAL A 417 -52.72 35.10 21.18
CA VAL A 417 -51.51 35.91 21.01
C VAL A 417 -50.98 36.30 22.39
N PHE A 418 -49.67 36.22 22.62
CA PHE A 418 -48.89 37.11 23.52
C PHE A 418 -47.40 36.94 23.12
N SER A 419 -46.81 37.80 22.28
CA SER A 419 -46.24 39.14 22.52
C SER A 419 -45.17 39.18 23.63
N GLY A 420 -43.92 39.45 23.25
CA GLY A 420 -42.82 39.71 24.18
C GLY A 420 -41.48 39.85 23.47
N THR A 421 -41.25 41.00 22.84
CA THR A 421 -39.96 41.47 22.31
C THR A 421 -39.08 42.00 23.45
N GLU A 422 -37.76 41.74 23.44
CA GLU A 422 -36.71 42.78 23.66
C GLU A 422 -35.25 42.24 23.49
N THR A 423 -34.63 42.73 22.41
CA THR A 423 -33.25 43.21 22.15
C THR A 423 -32.02 42.91 23.06
N LEU A 424 -31.00 42.32 22.41
CA LEU A 424 -29.60 42.76 22.20
C LEU A 424 -28.82 43.55 23.29
N LYS A 425 -27.67 43.00 23.70
CA LYS A 425 -26.43 43.75 24.06
C LYS A 425 -25.15 42.98 23.67
N GLN A 426 -24.20 43.72 23.09
CA GLN A 426 -22.87 43.30 22.62
C GLN A 426 -21.75 43.66 23.63
N GLN A 427 -20.75 42.76 23.74
CA GLN A 427 -19.28 42.93 23.94
C GLN A 427 -18.73 43.52 25.28
N PRO A 428 -17.39 43.43 25.64
CA PRO A 428 -16.19 43.04 24.85
C PRO A 428 -15.09 42.16 25.54
N LEU A 429 -14.00 41.97 24.78
CA LEU A 429 -12.65 41.39 25.02
C LEU A 429 -11.87 41.83 26.28
N ALA A 430 -10.94 40.97 26.73
CA ALA A 430 -9.77 41.37 27.54
C ALA A 430 -8.49 40.57 27.17
N PHE A 431 -7.41 41.31 26.93
CA PHE A 431 -6.00 40.93 26.86
C PHE A 431 -5.43 40.62 28.26
N TYR A 432 -4.39 39.78 28.36
CA TYR A 432 -3.28 40.00 29.31
C TYR A 432 -1.99 39.28 28.88
N ASP A 433 -0.88 39.95 29.15
CA ASP A 433 0.52 39.75 28.73
C ASP A 433 1.40 39.30 29.94
N GLY A 434 2.56 38.68 29.68
CA GLY A 434 3.74 38.85 30.54
C GLY A 434 4.52 37.62 31.09
N ARG A 435 5.68 37.37 30.45
CA ARG A 435 7.06 37.14 31.00
C ARG A 435 7.39 35.88 31.84
N PHE A 436 8.34 35.04 31.40
CA PHE A 436 9.83 35.05 31.50
C PHE A 436 10.36 34.63 32.90
N ASP A 437 11.12 33.52 32.96
CA ASP A 437 12.44 33.47 33.61
C ASP A 437 13.21 32.16 33.35
N ALA A 438 14.52 32.33 33.26
CA ALA A 438 15.56 31.38 32.87
C ALA A 438 16.09 30.56 34.05
N TRP A 439 16.71 29.40 33.79
CA TRP A 439 17.71 28.79 34.67
C TRP A 439 18.84 28.14 33.84
N THR A 440 20.08 28.44 34.21
CA THR A 440 21.36 28.03 33.60
C THR A 440 22.22 27.22 34.59
N ALA A 441 23.18 26.46 34.02
CA ALA A 441 24.37 25.81 34.61
C ALA A 441 24.14 24.40 35.22
N HIS A 442 25.01 23.39 35.11
CA HIS A 442 26.47 23.27 34.91
C HIS A 442 26.81 21.95 34.17
N ALA A 443 27.71 21.95 33.17
CA ALA A 443 29.10 21.45 33.21
C ALA A 443 29.30 19.94 33.52
N SER A 444 29.85 19.17 32.57
CA SER A 444 31.26 18.75 32.65
C SER A 444 31.77 18.08 31.35
N SER A 445 33.05 18.30 31.13
CA SER A 445 33.96 17.80 30.09
C SER A 445 34.08 16.28 30.03
N ASP A 446 34.39 15.72 28.85
CA ASP A 446 35.71 15.09 28.70
C ASP A 446 36.19 14.90 27.25
N PHE A 447 37.50 15.04 27.15
CA PHE A 447 38.38 15.05 25.98
C PHE A 447 38.55 13.67 25.34
N GLY A 448 38.76 13.63 24.02
CA GLY A 448 39.25 12.45 23.31
C GLY A 448 39.58 12.73 21.84
N ARG A 449 40.77 13.28 21.61
CA ARG A 449 41.35 13.66 20.31
C ARG A 449 42.25 12.53 19.79
N GLN A 450 42.21 12.22 18.49
CA GLN A 450 43.29 11.77 17.57
C GLN A 450 42.59 11.26 16.28
N ASP A 451 42.61 11.92 15.11
CA ASP A 451 43.72 12.31 14.21
C ASP A 451 44.78 11.22 14.06
N GLU A 452 45.28 10.81 12.90
CA GLU A 452 45.01 11.03 11.47
C GLU A 452 46.04 10.10 10.74
N ARG A 453 45.83 9.81 9.45
CA ARG A 453 46.86 9.52 8.40
C ARG A 453 47.37 8.09 8.07
N VAL A 454 46.99 7.70 6.82
CA VAL A 454 47.85 7.59 5.60
C VAL A 454 48.41 6.22 5.15
N LYS A 455 48.31 6.02 3.80
CA LYS A 455 49.03 5.12 2.85
C LYS A 455 48.51 3.67 2.81
N ARG A 456 48.34 2.99 1.66
CA ARG A 456 48.96 3.07 0.33
C ARG A 456 48.07 2.35 -0.70
N GLN A 457 48.01 2.89 -1.92
CA GLN A 457 47.60 2.19 -3.15
C GLN A 457 48.75 1.33 -3.67
N GLU A 458 48.44 0.12 -4.16
CA GLU A 458 49.13 -0.54 -5.28
C GLU A 458 48.09 -1.38 -6.04
N ALA A 459 47.84 -1.08 -7.31
CA ALA A 459 47.27 -2.03 -8.26
C ALA A 459 47.64 -1.63 -9.69
N GLY A 460 48.06 -2.63 -10.46
CA GLY A 460 48.71 -2.51 -11.75
C GLY A 460 47.79 -2.34 -12.97
N LYS A 461 48.48 -2.20 -14.09
CA LYS A 461 48.10 -1.85 -15.47
C LYS A 461 47.28 -2.92 -16.26
N PRO A 462 46.81 -2.59 -17.49
CA PRO A 462 45.51 -3.01 -18.04
C PRO A 462 45.56 -3.98 -19.24
N PHE A 463 44.38 -4.40 -19.70
CA PHE A 463 44.03 -4.95 -21.03
C PHE A 463 42.62 -4.41 -21.33
N GLY A 464 42.19 -3.97 -22.51
CA GLY A 464 42.69 -3.98 -23.88
C GLY A 464 41.47 -3.98 -24.81
N ASP A 465 41.04 -2.81 -25.28
CA ASP A 465 39.88 -2.63 -26.18
C ASP A 465 40.22 -2.88 -27.65
N LYS A 466 39.25 -3.42 -28.40
CA LYS A 466 39.23 -3.42 -29.87
C LYS A 466 37.88 -2.92 -30.39
N GLN A 467 37.97 -2.02 -31.37
CA GLN A 467 36.91 -1.25 -32.04
C GLN A 467 36.16 -2.02 -33.15
N GLY A 468 34.84 -1.76 -33.27
CA GLY A 468 34.03 -1.47 -34.48
C GLY A 468 33.93 -2.47 -35.64
N PRO A 469 33.12 -2.21 -36.71
CA PRO A 469 32.41 -0.96 -37.06
C PRO A 469 30.96 -1.10 -37.64
N LEU A 470 30.43 0.06 -38.06
CA LEU A 470 29.09 0.47 -38.54
C LEU A 470 28.57 0.02 -39.94
N PHE A 471 27.27 0.31 -40.15
CA PHE A 471 26.58 0.88 -41.34
C PHE A 471 26.00 -0.09 -42.41
N ARG A 472 24.69 -0.02 -42.73
CA ARG A 472 24.02 0.90 -43.69
C ARG A 472 22.56 0.50 -44.01
N SER A 473 21.79 1.52 -44.40
CA SER A 473 20.38 1.60 -44.78
C SER A 473 20.06 1.13 -46.21
N ARG A 474 18.76 0.89 -46.50
CA ARG A 474 18.19 1.00 -47.86
C ARG A 474 16.67 1.28 -47.84
N GLN A 475 16.25 2.14 -48.78
CA GLN A 475 14.89 2.62 -49.07
C GLN A 475 14.11 1.67 -49.99
N GLU A 476 12.78 1.79 -50.00
CA GLU A 476 11.77 1.51 -51.05
C GLU A 476 10.39 1.84 -50.41
N GLU A 477 9.29 2.25 -51.01
CA GLU A 477 8.84 2.79 -52.31
C GLU A 477 7.38 3.28 -52.06
N ASP A 478 6.86 4.19 -52.89
CA ASP A 478 5.49 4.75 -52.81
C ASP A 478 4.42 3.74 -53.26
N GLU A 479 3.39 3.49 -52.43
CA GLU A 479 2.10 2.92 -52.87
C GLU A 479 0.92 3.67 -52.20
N GLU A 480 -0.08 3.99 -53.02
CA GLU A 480 -1.32 4.69 -52.69
C GLU A 480 -2.29 3.66 -52.05
N GLU A 481 -2.34 3.61 -50.71
CA GLU A 481 -3.13 2.61 -49.97
C GLU A 481 -4.27 3.27 -49.16
N ALA A 482 -5.47 2.70 -49.28
CA ALA A 482 -6.67 3.11 -48.56
C ALA A 482 -6.42 3.13 -47.04
N LEU A 483 -6.95 4.16 -46.35
CA LEU A 483 -6.81 4.37 -44.90
C LEU A 483 -7.41 3.20 -44.09
N ASP A 484 -6.60 2.17 -43.88
CA ASP A 484 -6.83 1.08 -42.93
C ASP A 484 -6.06 1.42 -41.65
N ALA A 485 -6.68 2.24 -40.79
CA ALA A 485 -6.12 2.59 -39.50
C ALA A 485 -6.01 1.32 -38.66
N ARG A 486 -4.79 0.87 -38.36
CA ARG A 486 -4.56 -0.29 -37.48
C ARG A 486 -5.08 0.06 -36.08
N PRO A 487 -5.93 -0.79 -35.45
CA PRO A 487 -6.42 -0.52 -34.10
C PRO A 487 -5.25 -0.61 -33.12
N GLY A 488 -4.87 0.52 -32.51
CA GLY A 488 -3.85 0.55 -31.45
C GLY A 488 -3.10 1.87 -31.29
N ASP A 489 -3.02 2.72 -32.32
CA ASP A 489 -2.34 4.02 -32.22
C ASP A 489 -3.36 5.15 -31.99
N VAL A 490 -3.48 5.58 -30.72
CA VAL A 490 -4.34 6.68 -30.30
C VAL A 490 -3.99 7.99 -31.04
N GLY A 491 -2.73 8.16 -31.43
CA GLY A 491 -2.26 9.33 -32.18
C GLY A 491 -2.82 9.41 -33.60
N GLU A 492 -2.81 8.30 -34.34
CA GLU A 492 -3.40 8.25 -35.69
C GLU A 492 -4.93 8.45 -35.66
N MET A 493 -5.58 7.93 -34.63
CA MET A 493 -7.02 8.04 -34.47
C MET A 493 -7.46 9.48 -34.16
N LEU A 494 -6.75 10.14 -33.24
CA LEU A 494 -6.92 11.57 -32.94
C LEU A 494 -6.73 12.44 -34.17
N ARG A 495 -5.67 12.16 -34.95
CA ARG A 495 -5.37 12.84 -36.20
C ARG A 495 -6.52 12.69 -37.21
N ALA A 496 -7.08 11.50 -37.35
CA ALA A 496 -8.21 11.24 -38.24
C ALA A 496 -9.47 12.02 -37.84
N LEU A 497 -9.79 12.10 -36.54
CA LEU A 497 -10.95 12.83 -36.02
C LEU A 497 -10.87 14.34 -36.27
N VAL A 498 -9.68 14.94 -36.08
CA VAL A 498 -9.43 16.36 -36.35
C VAL A 498 -9.50 16.65 -37.86
N LEU A 499 -8.88 15.81 -38.69
CA LEU A 499 -8.95 15.95 -40.17
C LEU A 499 -10.37 15.77 -40.72
N ALA A 500 -11.18 14.91 -40.09
CA ALA A 500 -12.59 14.71 -40.44
C ALA A 500 -13.52 15.83 -39.93
N GLY A 501 -13.00 16.79 -39.15
CA GLY A 501 -13.79 17.88 -38.56
C GLY A 501 -14.81 17.42 -37.53
N GLN A 502 -14.63 16.21 -36.97
CA GLN A 502 -15.51 15.66 -35.94
C GLN A 502 -15.20 16.21 -34.55
N VAL A 503 -13.98 16.73 -34.37
CA VAL A 503 -13.47 17.30 -33.13
C VAL A 503 -12.67 18.56 -33.47
N GLY A 504 -12.84 19.64 -32.68
CA GLY A 504 -12.08 20.87 -32.83
C GLY A 504 -10.61 20.69 -32.42
N GLY A 505 -9.69 21.08 -33.29
CA GLY A 505 -8.26 21.02 -33.02
C GLY A 505 -7.38 21.30 -34.24
N GLU A 506 -6.06 21.35 -34.01
CA GLU A 506 -5.05 21.54 -35.03
C GLU A 506 -3.92 20.52 -34.91
N ILE A 507 -3.28 20.22 -36.04
CA ILE A 507 -2.14 19.32 -36.11
C ILE A 507 -0.90 20.17 -36.38
N ARG A 508 0.05 20.15 -35.44
CA ARG A 508 1.33 20.85 -35.56
C ARG A 508 2.44 19.86 -35.90
N ARG A 509 3.24 20.18 -36.92
CA ARG A 509 4.48 19.46 -37.21
C ARG A 509 5.64 20.20 -36.59
N GLU A 510 6.38 19.52 -35.72
CA GLU A 510 7.56 20.04 -35.07
C GLU A 510 8.78 19.23 -35.50
N ARG A 511 9.91 19.92 -35.66
CA ARG A 511 11.18 19.32 -36.05
C ARG A 511 12.26 19.72 -35.07
N ASP A 512 12.95 18.74 -34.52
CA ASP A 512 14.17 18.99 -33.77
C ASP A 512 15.32 19.31 -34.75
N ASN A 513 15.84 20.53 -34.67
CA ASN A 513 16.93 21.00 -35.52
C ASN A 513 18.29 20.33 -35.21
N ALA A 514 18.44 19.69 -34.05
CA ALA A 514 19.68 19.00 -33.67
C ALA A 514 19.71 17.55 -34.14
N THR A 515 18.58 16.84 -34.05
CA THR A 515 18.47 15.42 -34.40
C THR A 515 17.85 15.16 -35.76
N GLY A 516 17.18 16.16 -36.34
CA GLY A 516 16.48 16.07 -37.61
C GLY A 516 15.15 15.31 -37.55
N VAL A 517 14.75 14.83 -36.36
CA VAL A 517 13.52 14.08 -36.11
C VAL A 517 12.32 15.02 -36.19
N GLU A 518 11.30 14.60 -36.93
CA GLU A 518 10.00 15.27 -37.03
C GLU A 518 8.94 14.49 -36.26
N TRP A 519 8.07 15.19 -35.53
CA TRP A 519 6.87 14.61 -34.91
C TRP A 519 5.65 15.50 -35.13
N GLU A 520 4.48 14.89 -35.07
CA GLU A 520 3.19 15.58 -35.12
C GLU A 520 2.60 15.67 -33.71
N THR A 521 2.10 16.86 -33.34
CA THR A 521 1.34 17.10 -32.12
C THR A 521 -0.07 17.50 -32.49
N VAL A 522 -1.06 16.75 -31.99
CA VAL A 522 -2.48 17.10 -32.13
C VAL A 522 -2.89 17.91 -30.90
N VAL A 523 -3.37 19.13 -31.13
CA VAL A 523 -3.86 20.04 -30.08
C VAL A 523 -5.36 20.17 -30.24
N LEU A 524 -6.13 19.84 -29.22
CA LEU A 524 -7.59 19.97 -29.22
C LEU A 524 -8.00 21.36 -28.72
N ASP A 525 -9.07 21.91 -29.29
CA ASP A 525 -9.52 23.29 -29.01
C ASP A 525 -10.20 23.43 -27.64
N SER A 526 -10.76 22.34 -27.09
CA SER A 526 -11.49 22.36 -25.82
C SER A 526 -11.48 21.04 -25.06
N GLU A 527 -11.85 21.10 -23.77
CA GLU A 527 -12.08 19.92 -22.94
C GLU A 527 -13.29 19.11 -23.42
N HIS A 528 -14.27 19.76 -24.07
CA HIS A 528 -15.42 19.09 -24.68
C HIS A 528 -15.00 18.21 -25.88
N ASP A 529 -14.05 18.70 -26.68
CA ASP A 529 -13.45 17.97 -27.79
C ASP A 529 -12.66 16.75 -27.30
N PHE A 530 -11.95 16.88 -26.19
CA PHE A 530 -11.28 15.75 -25.54
C PHE A 530 -12.26 14.69 -25.03
N GLU A 531 -13.38 15.09 -24.41
CA GLU A 531 -14.43 14.15 -24.02
C GLU A 531 -15.08 13.45 -25.22
N ALA A 532 -15.24 14.14 -26.34
CA ALA A 532 -15.80 13.55 -27.57
C ALA A 532 -14.89 12.44 -28.10
N VAL A 533 -13.57 12.64 -28.06
CA VAL A 533 -12.57 11.62 -28.38
C VAL A 533 -12.70 10.41 -27.45
N LEU A 534 -12.76 10.63 -26.12
CA LEU A 534 -12.86 9.52 -25.17
C LEU A 534 -14.12 8.67 -25.40
N ARG A 535 -15.26 9.31 -25.69
CA ARG A 535 -16.50 8.59 -26.04
C ARG A 535 -16.36 7.79 -27.32
N TYR A 536 -15.65 8.32 -28.31
CA TYR A 536 -15.37 7.61 -29.57
C TYR A 536 -14.45 6.41 -29.35
N CYS A 537 -13.40 6.55 -28.52
CA CYS A 537 -12.53 5.45 -28.12
C CYS A 537 -13.30 4.34 -27.37
N GLU A 538 -14.18 4.73 -26.43
CA GLU A 538 -15.04 3.78 -25.71
C GLU A 538 -16.00 3.03 -26.64
N GLN A 539 -16.54 3.72 -27.65
CA GLN A 539 -17.41 3.09 -28.64
C GLN A 539 -16.65 2.08 -29.50
N LEU A 540 -15.46 2.47 -29.98
CA LEU A 540 -14.61 1.57 -30.78
C LEU A 540 -14.15 0.35 -29.98
N SER A 541 -13.74 0.52 -28.72
CA SER A 541 -13.40 -0.58 -27.80
C SER A 541 -14.57 -1.58 -27.69
N ARG A 542 -15.81 -1.09 -27.54
CA ARG A 542 -17.01 -1.94 -27.50
C ARG A 542 -17.31 -2.66 -28.81
N GLU A 543 -17.05 -2.03 -29.95
CA GLU A 543 -17.35 -2.59 -31.28
C GLU A 543 -16.28 -3.56 -31.79
N SER A 544 -15.02 -3.33 -31.43
CA SER A 544 -13.86 -4.11 -31.88
C SER A 544 -13.35 -5.13 -30.86
N GLY A 545 -13.90 -5.14 -29.64
CA GLY A 545 -13.59 -6.12 -28.59
C GLY A 545 -12.24 -5.92 -27.92
N TRP A 546 -11.67 -4.71 -28.04
CA TRP A 546 -10.40 -4.28 -27.43
C TRP A 546 -10.59 -3.68 -26.05
#